data_AF-A0A1D2MDV3-F1
#
_entry.id   AF-A0A1D2MDV3-F1
#
_cell.length_a   1.000
_cell.length_b   1.000
_cell.length_c   1.000
_cell.angle_alpha   90.00
_cell.angle_beta   90.00
_cell.angle_gamma   90.00
#
_symmetry.space_group_name_H-M   'P 1'
#
loop_
_entity.id
_entity.type
_entity.pdbx_description
1 polymer ?
#
loop_
_entity_poly.entity_id
_entity_poly.type
_entity_poly.pdbx_seq_one_letter_code
_entity_poly.pdbx_strand_id
1 'polypeptide(L)'
;MQGICGEVWLTSALTDDEVPNALTLCCSLRRVLTSRKIAVIYSSKVSKALKEALNYGFDFLFHLEEDRNSAGLKNEDFVKLFALTLKSFDKCVFMSPNMLVVKNCDELLDQGKDNFQQFIWTEKGDTSVILLRPSLQVFHTLMEGLQSKNGTTVDTYLRNWISNQSTNCTFIEEKYNRLISPQNGMLLR
;
A
#
# COMPACT_ATOMS: atom_id res chain seq x y z
N MET A 1 -20.24 -10.83 -12.32
CA MET A 1 -19.92 -9.40 -12.46
C MET A 1 -19.47 -8.91 -11.09
N GLN A 2 -18.17 -8.87 -10.82
CA GLN A 2 -17.67 -8.21 -9.61
C GLN A 2 -17.87 -6.71 -9.84
N GLY A 3 -18.86 -6.14 -9.15
CA GLY A 3 -19.08 -4.70 -9.17
C GLY A 3 -17.82 -3.98 -8.71
N ILE A 4 -17.55 -2.83 -9.32
CA ILE A 4 -16.48 -1.91 -8.92
C ILE A 4 -16.64 -1.65 -7.42
N CYS A 5 -15.65 -2.06 -6.63
CA CYS A 5 -15.60 -1.72 -5.22
C CYS A 5 -14.88 -0.39 -5.15
N GLY A 6 -15.49 0.68 -4.63
CA GLY A 6 -14.94 2.04 -4.72
C GLY A 6 -13.52 2.22 -4.12
N GLU A 7 -13.45 2.75 -2.90
CA GLU A 7 -12.20 3.09 -2.21
C GLU A 7 -11.85 2.03 -1.16
N VAL A 8 -10.57 1.66 -1.03
CA VAL A 8 -10.13 0.59 -0.11
C VAL A 8 -8.82 0.91 0.62
N TRP A 9 -8.73 0.50 1.87
CA TRP A 9 -7.45 0.39 2.59
C TRP A 9 -6.74 -0.88 2.14
N LEU A 10 -5.47 -0.79 1.75
CA LEU A 10 -4.71 -1.93 1.24
C LEU A 10 -3.47 -2.14 2.10
N THR A 11 -3.14 -3.40 2.39
CA THR A 11 -1.85 -3.77 3.01
C THR A 11 -1.33 -5.07 2.41
N SER A 12 -0.19 -5.57 2.89
CA SER A 12 0.43 -6.80 2.44
C SER A 12 0.77 -7.76 3.59
N ALA A 13 0.78 -9.05 3.30
CA ALA A 13 1.35 -10.09 4.16
C ALA A 13 2.12 -11.08 3.26
N LEU A 14 3.43 -10.91 3.15
CA LEU A 14 4.28 -11.63 2.19
C LEU A 14 4.95 -12.86 2.79
N THR A 15 4.94 -13.00 4.11
CA THR A 15 5.43 -14.16 4.87
C THR A 15 4.50 -14.41 6.05
N ASP A 16 4.63 -15.58 6.68
CA ASP A 16 3.90 -15.90 7.92
C ASP A 16 4.18 -14.89 9.05
N ASP A 17 5.41 -14.39 9.15
CA ASP A 17 5.82 -13.42 10.17
C ASP A 17 5.18 -12.03 9.99
N GLU A 18 4.74 -11.69 8.78
CA GLU A 18 4.05 -10.42 8.49
C GLU A 18 2.54 -10.47 8.79
N VAL A 19 1.95 -11.68 8.88
CA VAL A 19 0.50 -11.84 9.07
C VAL A 19 0.00 -11.19 10.36
N PRO A 20 0.66 -11.34 11.53
CA PRO A 20 0.25 -10.65 12.75
C PRO A 20 0.25 -9.12 12.61
N ASN A 21 1.20 -8.56 11.86
CA ASN A 21 1.31 -7.13 11.65
C ASN A 21 0.16 -6.63 10.77
N ALA A 22 -0.11 -7.31 9.65
CA ALA A 22 -1.24 -7.00 8.78
C ALA A 22 -2.59 -7.09 9.53
N LEU A 23 -2.80 -8.14 10.33
CA LEU A 23 -4.01 -8.30 11.15
C LEU A 23 -4.11 -7.18 12.21
N THR A 24 -3.01 -6.80 12.84
CA THR A 24 -2.96 -5.71 13.81
C THR A 24 -3.37 -4.38 13.17
N LEU A 25 -2.84 -4.08 11.98
CA LEU A 25 -3.23 -2.91 11.20
C LEU A 25 -4.72 -2.94 10.87
N CYS A 26 -5.25 -4.06 10.37
CA CYS A 26 -6.68 -4.23 10.09
C CYS A 26 -7.55 -3.97 11.33
N CYS A 27 -7.20 -4.59 12.46
CA CYS A 27 -7.88 -4.37 13.74
C CYS A 27 -7.83 -2.89 14.17
N SER A 28 -6.71 -2.20 13.96
CA SER A 28 -6.57 -0.78 14.31
C SER A 28 -7.50 0.12 13.49
N LEU A 29 -7.60 -0.12 12.17
CA LEU A 29 -8.55 0.56 11.28
C LEU A 29 -10.00 0.34 11.71
N ARG A 30 -10.37 -0.90 12.03
CA ARG A 30 -11.71 -1.25 12.53
C ARG A 30 -12.00 -0.58 13.87
N ARG A 31 -11.02 -0.54 14.77
CA ARG A 31 -11.14 0.07 16.10
C ARG A 31 -11.42 1.57 16.02
N VAL A 32 -10.84 2.25 15.05
CA VAL A 32 -11.13 3.67 14.79
C VAL A 32 -12.36 3.87 13.89
N LEU A 33 -13.18 2.84 13.72
CA LEU A 33 -14.45 2.86 13.02
C LEU A 33 -14.32 3.33 11.56
N THR A 34 -13.32 2.84 10.83
CA THR A 34 -13.28 3.05 9.38
C THR A 34 -14.58 2.59 8.73
N SER A 35 -15.12 3.43 7.86
CA SER A 35 -16.28 3.15 7.02
C SER A 35 -15.90 2.43 5.73
N ARG A 36 -14.61 2.37 5.42
CA ARG A 36 -14.07 1.85 4.16
C ARG A 36 -13.74 0.37 4.28
N LYS A 37 -13.63 -0.28 3.11
CA LYS A 37 -13.25 -1.69 3.03
C LYS A 37 -11.74 -1.85 3.24
N ILE A 38 -11.32 -3.01 3.72
CA ILE A 38 -9.91 -3.33 3.99
C ILE A 38 -9.52 -4.59 3.22
N ALA A 39 -8.45 -4.49 2.43
CA ALA A 39 -7.91 -5.54 1.60
C ALA A 39 -6.46 -5.88 1.98
N VAL A 40 -6.07 -7.12 1.71
CA VAL A 40 -4.68 -7.59 1.87
C VAL A 40 -4.19 -8.30 0.62
N ILE A 41 -2.96 -8.01 0.21
CA ILE A 41 -2.23 -8.80 -0.78
C ILE A 41 -1.36 -9.82 -0.05
N TYR A 42 -1.48 -11.10 -0.39
CA TYR A 42 -0.70 -12.17 0.23
C TYR A 42 0.11 -12.96 -0.79
N SER A 43 1.30 -13.44 -0.39
CA SER A 43 2.17 -14.25 -1.27
C SER A 43 1.97 -15.76 -1.06
N SER A 44 2.58 -16.58 -1.91
CA SER A 44 2.62 -18.05 -1.76
C SER A 44 3.36 -18.53 -0.52
N LYS A 45 4.14 -17.66 0.15
CA LYS A 45 4.86 -17.99 1.39
C LYS A 45 3.98 -17.92 2.63
N VAL A 46 2.74 -17.45 2.50
CA VAL A 46 1.76 -17.46 3.60
C VAL A 46 1.11 -18.84 3.68
N SER A 47 1.25 -19.50 4.83
CA SER A 47 0.68 -20.81 5.10
C SER A 47 -0.85 -20.79 5.05
N LYS A 48 -1.45 -21.94 4.73
CA LYS A 48 -2.92 -22.06 4.60
C LYS A 48 -3.66 -21.61 5.86
N ALA A 49 -3.16 -22.01 7.03
CA ALA A 49 -3.75 -21.65 8.33
C ALA A 49 -3.76 -20.13 8.55
N LEU A 50 -2.65 -19.45 8.22
CA LEU A 50 -2.57 -18.00 8.35
C LEU A 50 -3.36 -17.25 7.25
N LYS A 51 -3.47 -17.83 6.06
CA LYS A 51 -4.38 -17.32 5.02
C LYS A 51 -5.84 -17.36 5.49
N GLU A 52 -6.26 -18.40 6.21
CA GLU A 52 -7.60 -18.47 6.80
C GLU A 52 -7.83 -17.37 7.85
N ALA A 53 -6.81 -17.04 8.65
CA ALA A 53 -6.86 -15.92 9.59
C ALA A 53 -7.00 -14.56 8.86
N LEU A 54 -6.24 -14.34 7.77
CA LEU A 54 -6.40 -13.17 6.92
C LEU A 54 -7.82 -13.08 6.33
N ASN A 55 -8.37 -14.21 5.87
CA ASN A 55 -9.73 -14.27 5.31
C ASN A 55 -10.82 -13.90 6.31
N TYR A 56 -10.59 -14.14 7.60
CA TYR A 56 -11.51 -13.73 8.67
C TYR A 56 -11.39 -12.23 8.99
N GLY A 57 -10.18 -11.66 8.90
CA GLY A 57 -9.92 -10.28 9.28
C GLY A 57 -10.22 -9.24 8.19
N PHE A 58 -10.00 -9.58 6.91
CA PHE A 58 -10.07 -8.64 5.78
C PHE A 58 -11.35 -8.82 4.95
N ASP A 59 -11.81 -7.74 4.31
CA ASP A 59 -12.94 -7.82 3.38
C ASP A 59 -12.53 -8.48 2.05
N PHE A 60 -11.29 -8.27 1.60
CA PHE A 60 -10.79 -8.78 0.33
C PHE A 60 -9.36 -9.31 0.44
N LEU A 61 -9.10 -10.43 -0.22
CA LEU A 61 -7.79 -11.06 -0.31
C LEU A 61 -7.37 -11.14 -1.77
N PHE A 62 -6.15 -10.70 -2.05
CA PHE A 62 -5.54 -10.77 -3.37
C PHE A 62 -4.25 -11.58 -3.30
N HIS A 63 -4.10 -12.53 -4.20
CA HIS A 63 -2.84 -13.25 -4.33
C HIS A 63 -1.83 -12.40 -5.10
N LEU A 64 -0.59 -12.33 -4.63
CA LEU A 64 0.49 -11.69 -5.35
C LEU A 64 0.91 -12.55 -6.56
N GLU A 65 0.63 -12.07 -7.77
CA GLU A 65 1.04 -12.72 -9.02
C GLU A 65 2.51 -12.37 -9.33
N GLU A 66 3.45 -13.10 -8.72
CA GLU A 66 4.90 -12.85 -8.81
C GLU A 66 5.45 -12.93 -10.25
N ASP A 67 4.78 -13.68 -11.13
CA ASP A 67 5.09 -13.79 -12.56
C ASP A 67 4.95 -12.46 -13.32
N ARG A 68 4.18 -11.50 -12.78
CA ARG A 68 4.07 -10.15 -13.34
C ARG A 68 5.26 -9.25 -13.00
N ASN A 69 6.19 -9.68 -12.15
CA ASN A 69 7.35 -8.90 -11.74
C ASN A 69 8.49 -8.98 -12.77
N SER A 70 8.30 -8.36 -13.93
CA SER A 70 9.29 -8.38 -15.02
C SER A 70 10.57 -7.60 -14.71
N ALA A 71 10.54 -6.72 -13.70
CA ALA A 71 11.68 -5.92 -13.26
C ALA A 71 12.56 -6.62 -12.22
N GLY A 72 12.20 -7.83 -11.75
CA GLY A 72 13.00 -8.59 -10.79
C GLY A 72 13.10 -7.93 -9.41
N LEU A 73 12.07 -7.18 -9.01
CA LEU A 73 12.02 -6.46 -7.74
C LEU A 73 11.86 -7.44 -6.56
N LYS A 74 12.23 -7.02 -5.36
CA LYS A 74 11.82 -7.76 -4.15
C LYS A 74 10.30 -7.69 -3.99
N ASN A 75 9.69 -8.74 -3.45
CA ASN A 75 8.24 -8.76 -3.23
C ASN A 75 7.75 -7.59 -2.34
N GLU A 76 8.56 -7.17 -1.37
CA GLU A 76 8.29 -6.01 -0.49
C GLU A 76 8.11 -4.70 -1.27
N ASP A 77 8.83 -4.54 -2.39
CA ASP A 77 8.72 -3.39 -3.27
C ASP A 77 7.66 -3.62 -4.37
N PHE A 78 7.64 -4.83 -4.94
CA PHE A 78 6.75 -5.20 -6.03
C PHE A 78 5.27 -5.13 -5.62
N VAL A 79 4.93 -5.51 -4.38
CA VAL A 79 3.53 -5.55 -3.90
C VAL A 79 2.82 -4.20 -4.02
N LYS A 80 3.55 -3.09 -3.83
CA LYS A 80 3.02 -1.72 -3.98
C LYS A 80 2.66 -1.43 -5.44
N LEU A 81 3.45 -1.93 -6.38
CA LEU A 81 3.21 -1.77 -7.81
C LEU A 81 2.16 -2.75 -8.31
N PHE A 82 2.14 -3.98 -7.78
CA PHE A 82 1.10 -4.96 -8.06
C PHE A 82 -0.30 -4.44 -7.70
N ALA A 83 -0.42 -3.59 -6.67
CA ALA A 83 -1.68 -2.93 -6.34
C ALA A 83 -2.31 -2.15 -7.51
N LEU A 84 -1.50 -1.67 -8.47
CA LEU A 84 -2.00 -1.01 -9.69
C LEU A 84 -2.77 -1.95 -10.62
N THR A 85 -2.64 -3.27 -10.46
CA THR A 85 -3.34 -4.27 -11.24
C THR A 85 -4.76 -4.54 -10.73
N LEU A 86 -5.09 -4.09 -9.51
CA LEU A 86 -6.36 -4.34 -8.82
C LEU A 86 -7.48 -3.42 -9.32
N LYS A 87 -7.82 -3.52 -10.61
CA LYS A 87 -8.82 -2.69 -11.32
C LYS A 87 -10.23 -2.73 -10.74
N SER A 88 -10.50 -3.64 -9.80
CA SER A 88 -11.74 -3.66 -9.05
C SER A 88 -11.90 -2.44 -8.15
N PHE A 89 -10.83 -1.69 -7.89
CA PHE A 89 -10.84 -0.45 -7.10
C PHE A 89 -10.52 0.78 -7.93
N ASP A 90 -11.21 1.88 -7.63
CA ASP A 90 -10.92 3.19 -8.24
C ASP A 90 -9.70 3.85 -7.58
N LYS A 91 -9.54 3.60 -6.28
CA LYS A 91 -8.50 4.19 -5.45
C LYS A 91 -8.22 3.28 -4.26
N CYS A 92 -6.94 3.17 -3.90
CA CYS A 92 -6.56 2.54 -2.64
C CYS A 92 -5.47 3.32 -1.94
N VAL A 93 -5.47 3.25 -0.61
CA VAL A 93 -4.36 3.73 0.21
C VAL A 93 -3.65 2.50 0.73
N PHE A 94 -2.46 2.25 0.18
CA PHE A 94 -1.56 1.23 0.66
C PHE A 94 -0.89 1.69 1.95
N MET A 95 -0.90 0.83 2.96
CA MET A 95 -0.19 1.00 4.22
C MET A 95 0.71 -0.21 4.47
N SER A 96 1.97 0.06 4.81
CA SER A 96 2.92 -0.95 5.24
C SER A 96 2.34 -1.76 6.41
N PRO A 97 2.53 -3.09 6.46
CA PRO A 97 1.97 -3.92 7.52
C PRO A 97 2.44 -3.52 8.93
N ASN A 98 3.57 -2.81 9.04
CA ASN A 98 4.11 -2.35 10.32
C ASN A 98 3.48 -1.03 10.83
N MET A 99 2.45 -0.52 10.17
CA MET A 99 1.74 0.70 10.57
C MET A 99 0.66 0.40 11.64
N LEU A 100 0.32 1.42 12.43
CA LEU A 100 -0.79 1.38 13.37
C LEU A 100 -1.65 2.63 13.22
N VAL A 101 -2.97 2.44 13.06
CA VAL A 101 -3.92 3.55 12.96
C VAL A 101 -4.52 3.86 14.33
N VAL A 102 -4.25 5.06 14.83
CA VAL A 102 -4.67 5.50 16.18
C VAL A 102 -5.89 6.42 16.19
N LYS A 103 -6.23 7.00 15.04
CA LYS A 103 -7.43 7.82 14.80
C LYS A 103 -7.95 7.56 13.40
N ASN A 104 -9.27 7.66 13.21
CA ASN A 104 -9.87 7.54 11.88
C ASN A 104 -9.21 8.55 10.92
N CYS A 105 -8.90 8.07 9.73
CA CYS A 105 -8.24 8.83 8.66
C CYS A 105 -8.86 8.54 7.29
N ASP A 106 -10.15 8.20 7.25
CA ASP A 106 -10.89 7.89 6.02
C ASP A 106 -10.82 9.04 4.99
N GLU A 107 -10.59 10.28 5.44
CA GLU A 107 -10.35 11.42 4.57
C GLU A 107 -9.17 11.21 3.60
N LEU A 108 -8.19 10.35 3.91
CA LEU A 108 -7.12 10.00 2.98
C LEU A 108 -7.65 9.29 1.73
N LEU A 109 -8.71 8.51 1.85
CA LEU A 109 -9.36 7.89 0.69
C LEU A 109 -10.22 8.91 -0.06
N ASP A 110 -10.76 9.92 0.63
CA ASP A 110 -11.45 11.05 -0.02
C ASP A 110 -10.48 12.01 -0.72
N GLN A 111 -9.21 12.06 -0.30
CA GLN A 111 -8.20 12.92 -0.92
C GLN A 111 -8.04 12.63 -2.40
N GLY A 112 -7.83 13.73 -3.13
CA GLY A 112 -7.62 13.69 -4.57
C GLY A 112 -8.85 13.30 -5.39
N LYS A 113 -10.08 13.34 -4.86
CA LYS A 113 -11.30 13.19 -5.70
C LYS A 113 -11.28 14.07 -6.96
N ASP A 114 -10.72 15.28 -6.86
CA ASP A 114 -10.56 16.20 -7.99
C ASP A 114 -9.14 16.20 -8.60
N ASN A 115 -8.23 15.40 -8.05
CA ASN A 115 -6.84 15.32 -8.48
C ASN A 115 -6.60 14.00 -9.22
N PHE A 116 -6.26 14.09 -10.50
CA PHE A 116 -5.98 12.94 -11.38
C PHE A 116 -4.59 12.31 -11.15
N GLN A 117 -3.88 12.68 -10.09
CA GLN A 117 -2.57 12.11 -9.75
C GLN A 117 -2.65 10.61 -9.51
N GLN A 118 -1.73 9.91 -10.16
CA GLN A 118 -1.66 8.46 -10.13
C GLN A 118 -1.22 7.93 -8.76
N PHE A 119 -0.43 8.72 -8.02
CA PHE A 119 0.06 8.42 -6.69
C PHE A 119 0.09 9.70 -5.82
N ILE A 120 -0.11 9.54 -4.51
CA ILE A 120 0.07 10.61 -3.51
C ILE A 120 0.75 9.97 -2.29
N TRP A 121 1.82 10.58 -1.77
CA TRP A 121 2.58 10.07 -0.63
C TRP A 121 3.12 11.23 0.22
N THR A 122 3.97 10.95 1.21
CA THR A 122 4.65 11.97 2.02
C THR A 122 5.72 12.77 1.26
N GLU A 123 5.92 14.06 1.54
CA GLU A 123 6.95 14.89 0.86
C GLU A 123 8.36 14.29 0.89
N LYS A 124 8.70 13.54 1.95
CA LYS A 124 9.97 12.83 2.10
C LYS A 124 10.13 11.64 1.13
N GLY A 125 9.07 11.28 0.42
CA GLY A 125 8.99 10.13 -0.48
C GLY A 125 9.06 8.79 0.25
N ASP A 126 8.59 8.77 1.50
CA ASP A 126 8.31 7.52 2.22
C ASP A 126 7.00 6.95 1.68
N THR A 127 7.06 5.69 1.22
CA THR A 127 5.96 4.95 0.59
C THR A 127 5.29 3.96 1.53
N SER A 128 5.56 4.02 2.84
CA SER A 128 4.88 3.23 3.87
C SER A 128 3.40 3.58 3.95
N VAL A 129 3.03 4.80 3.53
CA VAL A 129 1.65 5.20 3.23
C VAL A 129 1.63 5.86 1.86
N ILE A 130 0.91 5.26 0.93
CA ILE A 130 0.80 5.76 -0.44
C ILE A 130 -0.60 5.53 -0.97
N LEU A 131 -1.24 6.59 -1.45
CA LEU A 131 -2.45 6.51 -2.24
C LEU A 131 -2.06 6.19 -3.67
N LEU A 132 -2.73 5.21 -4.27
CA LEU A 132 -2.54 4.81 -5.66
C LEU A 132 -3.88 4.53 -6.34
N ARG A 133 -3.95 4.80 -7.64
CA ARG A 133 -5.12 4.52 -8.49
C ARG A 133 -4.87 3.30 -9.37
N PRO A 134 -5.60 2.19 -9.25
CA PRO A 134 -5.33 1.05 -10.11
C PRO A 134 -5.37 1.37 -11.61
N SER A 135 -4.27 1.10 -12.31
CA SER A 135 -4.10 1.31 -13.75
C SER A 135 -3.05 0.34 -14.30
N LEU A 136 -3.50 -0.64 -15.10
CA LEU A 136 -2.58 -1.57 -15.77
C LEU A 136 -1.60 -0.87 -16.71
N GLN A 137 -2.03 0.22 -17.35
CA GLN A 137 -1.13 0.99 -18.21
C GLN A 137 0.04 1.55 -17.42
N VAL A 138 -0.24 2.17 -16.27
CA VAL A 138 0.81 2.71 -15.38
C VAL A 138 1.67 1.58 -14.83
N PHE A 139 1.07 0.47 -14.42
CA PHE A 139 1.82 -0.71 -13.97
C PHE A 139 2.87 -1.14 -15.01
N HIS A 140 2.48 -1.32 -16.27
CA HIS A 140 3.39 -1.73 -17.33
C HIS A 140 4.49 -0.68 -17.59
N THR A 141 4.14 0.61 -17.64
CA THR A 141 5.13 1.69 -17.81
C THR A 141 6.17 1.70 -16.67
N LEU A 142 5.73 1.48 -15.43
CA LEU A 142 6.65 1.44 -14.29
C LEU A 142 7.53 0.19 -14.30
N MET A 143 6.98 -0.98 -14.67
CA MET A 143 7.74 -2.22 -14.79
C MET A 143 8.84 -2.11 -15.86
N GLU A 144 8.51 -1.63 -17.06
CA GLU A 144 9.48 -1.39 -18.14
C GLU A 144 10.55 -0.39 -17.71
N GLY A 145 10.13 0.69 -17.06
CA GLY A 145 11.00 1.72 -16.54
C GLY A 145 12.00 1.21 -15.51
N LEU A 146 11.54 0.44 -14.52
CA LEU A 146 12.37 -0.16 -13.48
C LEU A 146 13.32 -1.23 -14.04
N GLN A 147 12.87 -2.03 -15.00
CA GLN A 147 13.71 -3.03 -15.68
C GLN A 147 14.90 -2.36 -16.40
N SER A 148 14.72 -1.17 -16.94
CA SER A 148 15.78 -0.41 -17.64
C SER A 148 16.77 0.31 -16.70
N LYS A 149 16.51 0.36 -15.39
CA LYS A 149 17.26 1.16 -14.41
C LYS A 149 17.91 0.27 -13.34
N ASN A 150 19.10 -0.22 -13.64
CA ASN A 150 19.90 -0.98 -12.66
C ASN A 150 20.25 -0.11 -11.43
N GLY A 151 20.00 -0.64 -10.23
CA GLY A 151 20.49 -0.08 -8.96
C GLY A 151 19.67 1.08 -8.36
N THR A 152 18.53 1.45 -8.96
CA THR A 152 17.63 2.46 -8.36
C THR A 152 16.57 1.78 -7.51
N THR A 153 16.30 2.30 -6.29
CA THR A 153 15.19 1.79 -5.47
C THR A 153 13.84 2.18 -6.08
N VAL A 154 12.79 1.38 -5.81
CA VAL A 154 11.43 1.69 -6.29
C VAL A 154 10.97 3.06 -5.84
N ASP A 155 11.23 3.43 -4.57
CA ASP A 155 10.87 4.75 -4.05
C ASP A 155 11.58 5.89 -4.77
N THR A 156 12.87 5.72 -5.10
CA THR A 156 13.63 6.73 -5.85
C THR A 156 13.12 6.86 -7.28
N TYR A 157 12.84 5.73 -7.93
CA TYR A 157 12.30 5.72 -9.29
C TYR A 157 10.94 6.40 -9.34
N LEU A 158 10.02 6.01 -8.44
CA LEU A 158 8.69 6.61 -8.36
C LEU A 158 8.79 8.11 -8.11
N ARG A 159 9.65 8.54 -7.17
CA ARG A 159 9.83 9.98 -6.87
C ARG A 159 10.16 10.77 -8.13
N ASN A 160 11.15 10.30 -8.89
CA ASN A 160 11.54 10.94 -10.14
C ASN A 160 10.41 10.90 -11.18
N TRP A 161 9.70 9.76 -11.28
CA TRP A 161 8.59 9.59 -12.22
C TRP A 161 7.45 10.59 -11.94
N ILE A 162 7.07 10.79 -10.68
CA ILE A 162 6.03 11.76 -10.29
C ILE A 162 6.50 13.19 -10.52
N SER A 163 7.72 13.54 -10.09
CA SER A 163 8.26 14.88 -10.26
C SER A 163 8.32 15.30 -11.73
N ASN A 164 8.50 14.34 -12.65
CA ASN A 164 8.50 14.60 -14.09
C ASN A 164 7.10 14.83 -14.69
N GLN A 165 6.02 14.48 -13.98
CA GLN A 165 4.65 14.59 -14.49
C GLN A 165 3.92 15.87 -14.08
N SER A 166 4.26 16.46 -12.93
CA SER A 166 3.60 17.68 -12.47
C SER A 166 4.45 18.46 -11.47
N THR A 167 4.42 19.78 -11.61
CA THR A 167 5.02 20.72 -10.63
C THR A 167 4.15 20.93 -9.39
N ASN A 168 2.85 20.58 -9.44
CA ASN A 168 1.89 20.76 -8.34
C ASN A 168 1.49 19.41 -7.73
N CYS A 169 2.46 18.71 -7.14
CA CYS A 169 2.21 17.46 -6.43
C CYS A 169 1.44 17.71 -5.14
N THR A 170 0.35 16.96 -4.90
CA THR A 170 -0.26 16.89 -3.57
C THR A 170 0.49 15.86 -2.76
N PHE A 171 0.64 16.10 -1.45
CA PHE A 171 1.32 15.18 -0.55
C PHE A 171 0.45 14.81 0.64
N ILE A 172 0.67 13.60 1.16
CA ILE A 172 0.13 13.13 2.43
C ILE A 172 0.86 13.88 3.55
N GLU A 173 0.10 14.54 4.42
CA GLU A 173 0.64 15.22 5.60
C GLU A 173 1.40 14.25 6.50
N GLU A 174 2.50 14.70 7.12
CA GLU A 174 3.36 13.85 7.96
C GLU A 174 2.63 13.17 9.13
N LYS A 175 1.50 13.74 9.60
CA LYS A 175 0.71 13.16 10.69
C LYS A 175 0.18 11.75 10.37
N TYR A 176 0.04 11.40 9.09
CA TYR A 176 -0.43 10.09 8.65
C TYR A 176 0.69 9.05 8.49
N ASN A 177 1.96 9.46 8.54
CA ASN A 177 3.11 8.56 8.41
C ASN A 177 4.23 8.97 9.37
N ARG A 178 3.99 8.76 10.67
CA ARG A 178 4.94 9.08 11.74
C ARG A 178 5.73 7.84 12.16
N LEU A 179 7.05 7.94 12.05
CA LEU A 179 7.96 6.97 12.66
C LEU A 179 7.97 7.17 14.18
N ILE A 180 7.61 6.12 14.90
CA ILE A 180 7.80 6.07 16.35
C ILE A 180 9.25 5.63 16.58
N SER A 181 10.15 6.60 16.74
CA SER A 181 11.46 6.30 17.30
C SER A 181 11.29 6.07 18.81
N PRO A 182 11.93 5.05 19.41
CA PRO A 182 12.05 4.98 20.85
C PRO A 182 12.74 6.28 21.29
N GLN A 183 12.02 7.15 21.99
CA GLN A 183 12.71 8.17 22.76
C GLN A 183 13.56 7.43 23.78
N ASN A 184 14.86 7.74 23.80
CA ASN A 184 15.84 7.17 24.73
C ASN A 184 15.21 6.86 26.09
N GLY A 185 15.02 5.57 26.41
CA GLY A 185 14.83 5.11 27.78
C GLY A 185 13.41 4.82 28.28
N MET A 186 12.37 4.75 27.44
CA MET A 186 11.06 4.28 27.93
C MET A 186 10.86 2.78 27.68
N LEU A 187 11.40 1.96 28.58
CA LEU A 187 10.94 0.58 28.75
C LEU A 187 9.52 0.65 29.32
N LEU A 188 8.52 0.27 28.51
CA LEU A 188 7.18 -0.03 29.01
C LEU A 188 7.32 -1.27 29.91
N ARG A 189 7.26 -1.05 31.22
CA ARG A 189 7.08 -2.10 32.23
C ARG A 189 5.59 -2.45 32.35
#